data_AF-A0A1C6BT88-F1
#
_entry.id   AF-A0A1C6BT88-F1
#
_cell.length_a   1.000
_cell.length_b   1.000
_cell.length_c   1.000
_cell.angle_alpha   90.00
_cell.angle_beta   90.00
_cell.angle_gamma   90.00
#
_symmetry.space_group_name_H-M   'P 1'
#
loop_
_entity.id
_entity.type
_entity.pdbx_description
1 polymer ?
#
loop_
_entity_poly.entity_id
_entity_poly.type
_entity_poly.pdbx_seq_one_letter_code
_entity_poly.pdbx_strand_id
1 'polypeptide(L)' 'MDRTYITPIVNQTYTNRNGSVYRCISVAEAIRPCETTALFTRVRDGWSLQAHGILQYDDGTIEWNYSTGGHWPR' A
#
# COMPACT_ATOMS: atom_id res chain seq x y z
N MET A 1 10.77 3.57 -16.60
CA MET A 1 9.47 3.22 -16.02
C MET A 1 9.25 4.22 -14.93
N ASP A 2 8.35 5.14 -15.17
CA ASP A 2 8.11 6.21 -14.22
C ASP A 2 7.30 5.64 -13.06
N ARG A 3 7.58 6.17 -11.88
CA ARG A 3 6.85 5.84 -10.65
C ARG A 3 6.73 7.09 -9.83
N THR A 4 5.57 7.30 -9.26
CA THR A 4 5.27 8.47 -8.44
C THR A 4 4.74 8.01 -7.10
N TYR A 5 5.08 8.76 -6.05
CA TYR A 5 4.46 8.55 -4.75
C TYR A 5 3.00 8.98 -4.82
N ILE A 6 2.14 8.16 -4.22
CA ILE A 6 0.71 8.42 -4.16
C ILE A 6 0.22 8.39 -2.72
N THR A 7 -0.89 9.09 -2.46
CA THR A 7 -1.72 8.88 -1.28
C THR A 7 -2.80 7.86 -1.65
N PRO A 8 -2.78 6.62 -1.13
CA PRO A 8 -3.81 5.63 -1.45
C PRO A 8 -5.20 6.10 -1.01
N ILE A 9 -6.24 5.58 -1.64
CA ILE A 9 -7.63 5.89 -1.30
C ILE A 9 -8.15 4.76 -0.40
N VAL A 10 -8.73 5.14 0.74
CA VAL A 10 -9.34 4.19 1.68
C VAL A 10 -10.44 3.38 0.98
N ASN A 11 -10.47 2.07 1.26
CA ASN A 11 -11.31 1.06 0.63
C ASN A 11 -11.01 0.71 -0.83
N GLN A 12 -10.08 1.41 -1.50
CA GLN A 12 -9.64 1.01 -2.82
C GLN A 12 -8.70 -0.21 -2.76
N THR A 13 -8.82 -1.08 -3.76
CA THR A 13 -7.92 -2.22 -3.96
C THR A 13 -6.81 -1.89 -4.95
N TYR A 14 -5.61 -2.36 -4.66
CA TYR A 14 -4.43 -2.15 -5.47
C TYR A 14 -3.70 -3.48 -5.68
N THR A 15 -3.21 -3.68 -6.90
CA THR A 15 -2.32 -4.81 -7.23
C THR A 15 -0.90 -4.38 -6.92
N ASN A 16 -0.25 -5.06 -5.98
CA ASN A 16 1.17 -4.86 -5.73
C ASN A 16 2.00 -5.57 -6.82
N ARG A 17 3.19 -5.06 -7.14
CA ARG A 17 4.16 -5.68 -8.10
C ARG A 17 4.49 -7.14 -7.79
N ASN A 18 4.34 -7.59 -6.53
CA ASN A 18 4.46 -9.00 -6.14
C ASN A 18 3.28 -9.89 -6.56
N GLY A 19 2.29 -9.35 -7.29
CA GLY A 19 1.11 -10.06 -7.79
C GLY A 19 -0.04 -10.19 -6.78
N SER A 20 0.15 -9.77 -5.53
CA SER A 20 -0.92 -9.79 -4.52
C SER A 20 -1.80 -8.55 -4.58
N VAL A 21 -3.09 -8.72 -4.31
CA VAL A 21 -4.06 -7.61 -4.21
C VAL A 21 -4.26 -7.22 -2.75
N TYR A 22 -4.21 -5.93 -2.48
CA TYR A 22 -4.38 -5.35 -1.16
C TYR A 22 -5.48 -4.29 -1.17
N ARG A 23 -6.31 -4.26 -0.13
CA ARG A 23 -7.26 -3.17 0.11
C ARG A 23 -6.65 -2.17 1.09
N CYS A 24 -6.68 -0.89 0.75
CA CYS A 24 -6.30 0.18 1.67
C CYS A 24 -7.37 0.32 2.77
N ILE A 25 -6.96 0.26 4.03
CA ILE A 25 -7.84 0.33 5.20
C ILE A 25 -7.79 1.69 5.85
N SER A 26 -6.61 2.29 5.95
CA SER A 26 -6.41 3.63 6.48
C SER A 26 -5.13 4.25 5.94
N VAL A 27 -5.05 5.57 6.00
CA VAL A 27 -3.92 6.36 5.50
C VAL A 27 -3.55 7.40 6.54
N ALA A 28 -2.26 7.53 6.82
CA ALA A 28 -1.69 8.65 7.54
C ALA A 28 -0.84 9.44 6.55
N GLU A 29 -1.41 10.53 6.03
CA GLU A 29 -0.77 11.42 5.06
C GLU A 29 0.31 12.27 5.72
N ALA A 30 1.46 12.37 5.05
CA ALA A 30 2.57 13.21 5.47
C ALA A 30 2.77 14.37 4.51
N ILE A 31 3.54 15.39 4.93
CA ILE A 31 3.87 16.55 4.07
C ILE A 31 4.63 16.09 2.82
N ARG A 32 5.53 15.10 2.97
CA ARG A 32 6.23 14.49 1.85
C ARG A 32 5.51 13.21 1.44
N PRO A 33 5.15 13.03 0.16
CA PRO A 33 4.49 11.81 -0.31
C PRO A 33 5.26 10.52 0.00
N CYS A 34 6.59 10.58 0.08
CA CYS A 34 7.44 9.44 0.44
C CYS A 34 7.36 9.01 1.92
N GLU A 35 6.80 9.87 2.78
CA GLU A 35 6.60 9.62 4.21
C GLU A 35 5.16 9.19 4.53
N THR A 36 4.25 9.25 3.56
CA THR A 36 2.87 8.76 3.73
C THR A 36 2.88 7.28 4.06
N THR A 37 2.08 6.89 5.05
CA THR A 37 1.90 5.48 5.43
C THR A 37 0.45 5.06 5.25
N ALA A 38 0.23 3.79 4.94
CA ALA A 38 -1.11 3.23 4.80
C ALA A 38 -1.18 1.80 5.33
N LEU A 39 -2.28 1.50 6.04
CA LEU A 39 -2.62 0.14 6.44
C LEU A 39 -3.26 -0.56 5.25
N PHE A 40 -2.67 -1.67 4.82
CA PHE A 40 -3.20 -2.52 3.77
C PHE A 40 -3.55 -3.90 4.30
N THR A 41 -4.65 -4.46 3.82
CA THR A 41 -5.02 -5.86 4.06
C THR A 41 -5.06 -6.61 2.74
N ARG A 42 -4.31 -7.71 2.65
CA ARG A 42 -4.28 -8.59 1.50
C ARG A 42 -5.64 -9.27 1.34
N VAL A 43 -6.20 -9.18 0.14
CA VAL A 43 -7.57 -9.66 -0.13
C VAL A 43 -7.67 -11.18 0.00
N ARG A 44 -6.63 -11.91 -0.41
CA ARG A 44 -6.66 -13.38 -0.49
C ARG A 44 -6.89 -14.06 0.86
N ASP A 45 -6.26 -13.53 1.91
CA ASP A 45 -6.07 -14.26 3.16
C ASP A 45 -6.16 -13.36 4.40
N GLY A 46 -6.34 -12.05 4.23
CA GLY A 46 -6.53 -11.11 5.34
C GLY A 46 -5.24 -10.64 6.00
N TRP A 47 -4.06 -10.91 5.44
CA TRP A 47 -2.79 -10.43 5.98
C TRP A 47 -2.74 -8.90 5.95
N SER A 48 -2.55 -8.28 7.10
CA SER A 48 -2.42 -6.83 7.22
C SER A 48 -0.96 -6.40 7.38
N LEU A 49 -0.62 -5.23 6.87
CA LEU A 49 0.68 -4.57 7.04
C LEU A 49 0.53 -3.05 6.96
N GLN A 50 1.46 -2.33 7.59
CA GLN A 50 1.62 -0.90 7.37
C GLN A 50 2.71 -0.66 6.33
N ALA A 51 2.32 -0.12 5.17
CA ALA A 51 3.20 0.25 4.06
C ALA A 51 3.71 1.68 4.21
N HIS A 52 4.96 1.92 3.85
CA HIS A 52 5.63 3.22 3.94
C HIS A 52 6.09 3.71 2.57
N GLY A 53 5.70 4.93 2.18
CA GLY A 53 6.05 5.54 0.90
C GLY A 53 5.50 4.75 -0.28
N ILE A 54 4.18 4.82 -0.49
CA ILE A 54 3.48 4.05 -1.52
C ILE A 54 3.77 4.68 -2.88
N LEU A 55 4.22 3.85 -3.82
CA LEU A 55 4.55 4.21 -5.20
C LEU A 55 3.54 3.56 -6.14
N GLN A 56 3.16 4.26 -7.21
CA GLN A 56 2.40 3.70 -8.31
C GLN A 56 3.20 3.78 -9.60
N TYR A 57 3.19 2.69 -10.35
CA TYR A 57 3.79 2.58 -11.68
C TYR A 57 2.77 2.92 -12.78
N ASP A 58 3.26 3.21 -13.98
CA ASP A 58 2.43 3.52 -15.16
C ASP A 58 1.43 2.40 -15.53
N ASP A 59 1.76 1.15 -15.18
CA ASP A 59 0.88 -0.01 -15.37
C ASP A 59 -0.25 -0.12 -14.31
N GLY A 60 -0.31 0.85 -13.39
CA GLY A 60 -1.28 0.94 -12.32
C GLY A 60 -0.95 0.09 -11.09
N THR A 61 0.09 -0.75 -11.15
CA THR A 61 0.53 -1.53 -9.98
C THR A 61 1.23 -0.64 -8.96
N ILE A 62 1.20 -1.07 -7.70
CA ILE A 62 1.85 -0.36 -6.60
C ILE A 62 3.04 -1.12 -6.02
N GLU A 63 3.88 -0.38 -5.34
CA GLU A 63 4.92 -0.87 -4.44
C GLU A 63 5.03 0.10 -3.26
N TRP A 64 5.86 -0.23 -2.28
CA TRP A 64 6.17 0.65 -1.16
C TRP A 64 7.63 0.44 -0.76
N ASN A 65 8.24 1.43 -0.12
CA ASN A 65 9.64 1.39 0.25
C ASN A 65 9.95 0.23 1.23
N TYR A 66 9.10 0.06 2.23
CA TYR A 66 9.16 -1.04 3.19
C TYR A 66 7.81 -1.20 3.90
N SER A 67 7.64 -2.29 4.66
CA SER A 67 6.46 -2.53 5.47
C SER A 67 6.80 -2.93 6.91
N THR A 68 5.86 -2.70 7.82
CA THR A 68 5.98 -2.99 9.26
C THR A 68 4.68 -3.57 9.80
N GLY A 69 4.73 -4.20 10.99
CA GLY A 69 3.53 -4.64 11.70
C GLY A 69 2.72 -5.74 11.00
N GLY A 70 3.38 -6.57 10.20
CA GLY A 70 2.72 -7.63 9.43
C GLY A 70 2.05 -8.69 10.32
N HIS A 71 0.76 -8.94 10.15
CA HIS A 71 0.04 -9.97 10.91
C HIS A 71 -1.21 -10.51 10.18
N TRP A 72 -1.65 -11.70 10.57
CA TRP A 72 -2.99 -12.22 10.24
C TRP A 72 -4.06 -11.61 11.15
N PRO A 73 -5.35 -11.64 10.76
CA PRO A 73 -6.44 -11.39 11.70
C PRO A 73 -6.33 -12.35 12.88
N ARG A 74 -6.65 -11.87 14.08
CA ARG A 74 -6.79 -12.74 15.26
C ARG A 74 -8.15 -13.43 15.26
#